data_AF-A0A7R9MW28-F1
#
_entry.id   AF-A0A7R9MW28-F1
#
_cell.length_a   1.000
_cell.length_b   1.000
_cell.length_c   1.000
_cell.angle_alpha   90.00
_cell.angle_beta   90.00
_cell.angle_gamma   90.00
#
_symmetry.space_group_name_H-M   'P 1'
#
loop_
_entity.id
_entity.type
_entity.pdbx_description
1 polymer ?
#
loop_
_entity_poly.entity_id
_entity_poly.type
_entity_poly.pdbx_seq_one_letter_code
_entity_poly.pdbx_strand_id
1 'polypeptide(L)'
;MLQTLSNMKTFYASRISFANDFKGPSMIVDTACSASGTAFCLAMNDLKLGHTDSAIVCGTHMVFEPFINQYQQELSVCSPRGVSAVMDQEADGFVKAEA
;
A
#
# COMPACT_ATOMS: atom_id res chain seq x y z
N MET A 1 -24.22 6.02 6.43
CA MET A 1 -23.31 7.13 6.79
C MET A 1 -22.04 6.62 7.49
N LEU A 2 -22.11 5.84 8.58
CA LEU A 2 -20.92 5.27 9.26
C LEU A 2 -20.10 4.29 8.40
N GLN A 3 -20.75 3.49 7.55
CA GLN A 3 -20.09 2.49 6.69
C GLN A 3 -19.21 3.13 5.61
N THR A 4 -19.60 4.29 5.09
CA THR A 4 -18.83 5.05 4.09
C THR A 4 -17.56 5.64 4.68
N LEU A 5 -17.61 6.08 5.96
CA LEU A 5 -16.41 6.52 6.69
C LEU A 5 -15.42 5.38 6.94
N SER A 6 -15.90 4.14 7.02
CA SER A 6 -15.05 2.96 7.22
C SER A 6 -14.15 2.67 6.01
N ASN A 7 -14.65 2.89 4.79
CA ASN A 7 -13.94 2.52 3.56
C ASN A 7 -13.08 3.65 2.98
N MET A 8 -13.05 4.81 3.63
CA MET A 8 -12.20 5.91 3.19
C MET A 8 -10.76 5.68 3.63
N LYS A 9 -9.88 5.46 2.64
CA LYS A 9 -8.44 5.20 2.85
C LYS A 9 -7.80 6.22 3.80
N THR A 10 -8.19 7.50 3.69
CA THR A 10 -7.70 8.62 4.53
C THR A 10 -7.81 8.34 6.03
N PHE A 11 -8.76 7.53 6.47
CA PHE A 11 -8.93 7.22 7.89
C PHE A 11 -8.09 6.04 8.39
N TYR A 12 -7.46 5.24 7.51
CA TYR A 12 -6.76 4.02 7.96
C TYR A 12 -5.61 4.34 8.92
N ALA A 13 -4.77 5.32 8.62
CA ALA A 13 -3.70 5.77 9.52
C ALA A 13 -4.27 6.40 10.79
N SER A 14 -5.23 7.32 10.66
CA SER A 14 -5.82 8.05 11.80
C SER A 14 -6.55 7.14 12.77
N ARG A 15 -7.11 6.01 12.32
CA ARG A 15 -7.74 5.00 13.19
C ARG A 15 -6.71 4.35 14.11
N ILE A 16 -5.54 3.98 13.59
CA ILE A 16 -4.44 3.39 14.36
C ILE A 16 -3.94 4.42 15.38
N SER A 17 -3.71 5.66 14.95
CA SER A 17 -3.28 6.75 15.82
C SER A 17 -4.30 7.03 16.94
N PHE A 18 -5.59 7.13 16.60
CA PHE A 18 -6.66 7.35 17.58
C PHE A 18 -6.78 6.21 18.58
N ALA A 19 -6.75 4.95 18.12
CA ALA A 19 -6.92 3.77 18.98
C ALA A 19 -5.78 3.60 20.01
N ASN A 20 -4.59 4.13 19.73
CA ASN A 20 -3.41 4.02 20.59
C ASN A 20 -2.96 5.37 21.18
N ASP A 21 -3.76 6.42 21.01
CA ASP A 21 -3.47 7.78 21.45
C ASP A 21 -2.16 8.39 20.92
N PHE A 22 -1.70 7.97 19.73
CA PHE A 22 -0.50 8.54 19.10
C PHE A 22 -0.74 9.98 18.64
N LYS A 23 0.20 10.87 18.98
CA LYS A 23 0.12 12.31 18.72
C LYS A 23 1.05 12.81 17.61
N GLY A 24 1.84 11.92 17.03
CA GLY A 24 2.73 12.24 15.91
C GLY A 24 2.00 12.34 14.56
N PRO A 25 2.76 12.51 13.46
CA PRO A 25 2.21 12.52 12.10
C PRO A 25 1.41 11.25 11.79
N SER A 26 0.26 11.42 11.13
CA SER A 26 -0.64 10.32 10.76
C SER A 26 -1.10 10.53 9.32
N MET A 27 -0.60 9.71 8.39
CA MET A 27 -0.79 9.92 6.96
C MET A 27 -0.94 8.63 6.16
N ILE A 28 -1.62 8.75 5.03
CA ILE A 28 -1.68 7.72 3.99
C ILE A 28 -0.74 8.12 2.86
N VAL A 29 0.06 7.17 2.40
CA VAL A 29 0.96 7.35 1.27
C VAL A 29 0.43 6.49 0.12
N ASP A 30 0.15 7.12 -1.02
CA ASP A 30 -0.31 6.44 -2.23
C ASP A 30 0.65 6.78 -3.38
N THR A 31 1.67 5.94 -3.54
CA THR A 31 2.63 5.97 -4.66
C THR A 31 2.56 4.67 -5.45
N ALA A 32 1.35 4.12 -5.59
CA ALA A 32 1.06 2.84 -6.22
C ALA A 32 1.91 1.69 -5.63
N CYS A 33 2.59 0.89 -6.47
CA CYS A 33 3.34 -0.29 -6.05
C CYS A 33 4.49 0.00 -5.06
N SER A 34 4.90 1.26 -4.93
CA SER A 34 5.98 1.69 -4.02
C SER A 34 5.49 2.26 -2.69
N ALA A 35 4.17 2.34 -2.46
CA ALA A 35 3.55 3.04 -1.34
C ALA A 35 4.13 2.68 0.03
N SER A 36 4.25 1.39 0.35
CA SER A 36 4.78 0.93 1.63
C SER A 36 6.26 1.26 1.80
N GLY A 37 7.06 1.15 0.73
CA GLY A 37 8.46 1.54 0.72
C GLY A 37 8.65 3.05 0.89
N THR A 38 7.84 3.87 0.20
CA THR A 38 7.85 5.32 0.36
C THR A 38 7.45 5.73 1.78
N ALA A 39 6.40 5.11 2.34
CA ALA A 39 5.99 5.35 3.72
C ALA A 39 7.10 5.01 4.72
N PHE A 40 7.81 3.91 4.50
CA PHE A 40 8.97 3.54 5.30
C PHE A 40 10.10 4.57 5.21
N CYS A 41 10.46 5.01 4.00
CA CYS A 41 11.47 6.04 3.80
C CYS A 41 11.12 7.37 4.51
N LEU A 42 9.85 7.78 4.43
CA LEU A 42 9.36 8.99 5.12
C LEU A 42 9.49 8.85 6.64
N ALA A 43 9.04 7.72 7.21
CA ALA A 43 9.16 7.46 8.64
C ALA A 43 10.62 7.45 9.10
N MET A 44 11.51 6.77 8.36
CA MET A 44 12.94 6.76 8.67
C MET A 44 13.57 8.15 8.61
N ASN A 45 13.15 8.99 7.66
CA ASN A 45 13.64 10.36 7.58
C ASN A 45 13.19 11.20 8.79
N ASP A 46 11.93 11.07 9.19
CA ASP A 46 11.36 11.80 10.33
C ASP A 46 12.02 11.41 11.66
N LEU A 47 12.28 10.12 11.87
CA LEU A 47 13.05 9.61 13.00
C LEU A 47 14.49 10.14 13.02
N LYS A 48 15.17 10.14 11.86
CA LYS A 48 16.56 10.62 11.75
C LYS A 48 16.70 12.12 12.01
N LEU A 49 15.68 12.90 11.64
CA LEU A 49 15.62 14.33 11.91
C LEU A 49 15.20 14.65 13.35
N GLY A 50 14.78 13.64 14.13
CA GLY A 50 14.34 13.82 15.52
C GLY A 50 12.99 14.51 15.63
N HIS A 51 12.16 14.48 14.58
CA HIS A 51 10.79 15.00 14.64
C HIS A 51 9.86 14.05 15.40
N THR A 52 10.15 12.74 15.36
CA THR A 52 9.45 11.69 16.08
C THR A 52 10.44 10.73 16.73
N ASP A 53 10.07 10.14 17.87
CA ASP A 53 10.89 9.17 18.59
C ASP A 53 10.62 7.72 18.16
N SER A 54 9.43 7.48 17.58
CA SER A 54 8.99 6.19 17.09
C SER A 54 7.98 6.36 15.96
N ALA A 55 7.91 5.38 15.06
CA ALA A 55 7.00 5.40 13.92
C ALA A 55 6.44 4.01 13.64
N ILE A 56 5.17 3.96 13.23
CA ILE A 56 4.52 2.75 12.73
C ILE A 56 4.31 2.91 11.24
N VAL A 57 4.73 1.90 10.48
CA VAL A 57 4.54 1.83 9.03
C VAL A 57 3.78 0.56 8.71
N CYS A 58 2.68 0.72 7.98
CA CYS A 58 1.86 -0.39 7.51
C CYS A 58 1.64 -0.23 6.00
N GLY A 59 1.63 -1.36 5.29
CA GLY A 59 1.19 -1.43 3.90
C GLY A 59 0.12 -2.50 3.80
N THR A 60 -0.92 -2.25 2.99
CA THR A 60 -1.94 -3.26 2.69
C THR A 60 -2.31 -3.21 1.22
N HIS A 61 -2.58 -4.36 0.64
CA HIS A 61 -3.09 -4.49 -0.72
C HIS A 61 -4.12 -5.62 -0.77
N MET A 62 -5.33 -5.32 -1.24
CA MET A 62 -6.39 -6.31 -1.42
C MET A 62 -6.95 -6.27 -2.84
N VAL A 63 -7.18 -7.44 -3.41
CA VAL A 63 -7.51 -7.66 -4.83
C VAL A 63 -8.99 -8.00 -4.96
N PHE A 64 -9.86 -7.05 -4.61
CA PHE A 64 -11.31 -7.27 -4.65
C PHE A 64 -12.01 -6.75 -5.91
N GLU A 65 -11.43 -5.79 -6.63
CA GLU A 65 -12.15 -5.08 -7.67
C GLU A 65 -11.99 -5.75 -9.05
N PRO A 66 -13.06 -6.36 -9.60
CA PRO A 66 -12.97 -7.05 -10.89
C PRO A 66 -12.64 -6.11 -12.04
N PHE A 67 -13.09 -4.85 -11.97
CA PHE A 67 -12.87 -3.84 -13.00
C PHE A 67 -11.39 -3.43 -13.12
N ILE A 68 -10.73 -3.08 -12.00
CA ILE A 68 -9.28 -2.83 -12.01
C ILE A 68 -8.52 -4.07 -12.43
N ASN A 69 -9.00 -5.26 -12.05
CA ASN A 69 -8.37 -6.51 -12.47
C ASN A 69 -8.42 -6.72 -13.99
N GLN A 70 -9.56 -6.44 -14.63
CA GLN A 70 -9.73 -6.52 -16.08
C GLN A 70 -8.90 -5.45 -16.79
N TYR A 71 -8.93 -4.21 -16.31
CA TYR A 71 -8.16 -3.11 -16.90
C TYR A 71 -6.64 -3.39 -16.87
N GLN A 72 -6.13 -3.96 -15.78
CA GLN A 72 -4.72 -4.36 -15.69
C GLN A 72 -4.38 -5.55 -16.60
N GLN A 73 -5.33 -6.43 -16.90
CA GLN A 73 -5.14 -7.48 -17.91
C GLN A 73 -5.08 -6.87 -19.32
N GLU A 74 -5.92 -5.89 -19.63
CA GLU A 74 -5.88 -5.16 -20.91
C GLU A 74 -4.55 -4.41 -21.12
N LEU A 75 -3.97 -3.87 -20.05
CA LEU A 75 -2.65 -3.25 -20.07
C LEU A 75 -1.48 -4.26 -20.18
N SER A 76 -1.76 -5.57 -20.22
CA SER A 76 -0.75 -6.64 -20.32
C SER A 76 0.34 -6.58 -19.23
N VAL A 77 0.00 -6.09 -18.03
CA VAL A 77 0.92 -6.06 -16.88
C VAL A 77 0.85 -7.33 -16.03
N CYS A 78 -0.25 -8.09 -16.12
CA CYS A 78 -0.43 -9.35 -15.40
C CYS A 78 -0.03 -10.54 -16.26
N SER A 79 0.73 -11.49 -15.70
CA SER A 79 1.11 -12.72 -16.39
C SER A 79 -0.10 -13.64 -16.60
N PRO A 80 -0.41 -14.07 -17.84
CA PRO A 80 -1.47 -15.06 -18.11
C PRO A 80 -1.12 -16.46 -17.60
N ARG A 81 0.18 -16.75 -17.40
CA ARG A 81 0.67 -18.01 -16.85
C ARG A 81 0.43 -18.13 -15.34
N GLY A 82 0.06 -17.02 -14.69
CA GLY A 82 -0.13 -16.99 -13.24
C GLY A 82 1.18 -17.13 -12.46
N VAL A 83 2.32 -16.75 -13.06
CA VAL A 83 3.64 -16.80 -12.43
C VAL A 83 4.38 -15.47 -12.62
N SER A 84 4.91 -14.91 -11.54
CA SER A 84 5.87 -13.81 -11.61
C SER A 84 7.28 -14.38 -11.85
N ALA A 85 7.64 -14.61 -13.11
CA ALA A 85 8.92 -15.22 -13.49
C ALA A 85 10.07 -14.18 -13.48
N VAL A 86 10.43 -13.70 -12.29
CA VAL A 86 11.41 -12.62 -12.11
C VAL A 86 12.76 -13.01 -12.73
N MET A 87 13.23 -12.18 -13.67
CA MET A 87 14.50 -12.36 -14.41
C MET A 87 14.55 -13.57 -15.36
N ASP A 88 13.42 -14.21 -15.63
CA ASP A 88 13.33 -15.28 -16.63
C ASP A 88 13.27 -14.70 -18.06
N GLN A 89 13.78 -15.42 -19.05
CA GLN A 89 13.74 -15.02 -20.46
C GLN A 89 12.29 -14.95 -20.99
N GLU A 90 11.40 -15.78 -20.45
CA GLU A 90 9.99 -15.84 -20.82
C GLU A 90 9.08 -15.02 -19.88
N ALA A 91 9.65 -14.08 -19.11
CA ALA A 91 8.87 -13.21 -18.22
C ALA A 91 7.83 -12.38 -19.00
N ASP A 92 6.56 -12.53 -18.63
CA ASP A 92 5.40 -11.97 -19.36
C ASP A 92 4.44 -11.15 -18.47
N GLY A 93 4.90 -10.74 -17.29
CA GLY A 93 4.15 -9.91 -16.35
C GLY A 93 4.32 -10.35 -14.90
N PHE A 94 3.52 -9.79 -13.99
CA PHE A 94 3.48 -10.19 -12.58
C PHE A 94 2.13 -10.79 -12.17
N VAL A 95 2.11 -11.44 -11.03
CA VAL A 95 0.92 -11.96 -10.37
C VAL A 95 0.58 -11.08 -9.18
N LYS A 96 -0.68 -10.66 -9.12
CA LYS A 96 -1.17 -9.90 -7.97
C LYS A 96 -1.23 -10.78 -6.73
N ALA A 97 -0.86 -10.19 -5.60
CA ALA A 97 -0.90 -10.83 -4.30
C ALA A 97 -1.55 -9.88 -3.29
N GLU A 98 -2.04 -10.45 -2.20
CA GLU A 98 -2.59 -9.69 -1.08
C GLU A 98 -1.63 -9.73 0.10
N ALA A 99 -1.58 -8.64 0.87
CA ALA A 99 -0.76 -8.49 2.07
C ALA A 99 -1.30 -7.38 2.98
#